data_AF-A0A1C0TSF2-F1
#
_entry.id   AF-A0A1C0TSF2-F1
#
_cell.length_a   1.000
_cell.length_b   1.000
_cell.length_c   1.000
_cell.angle_alpha   90.00
_cell.angle_beta   90.00
_cell.angle_gamma   90.00
#
_symmetry.space_group_name_H-M   'P 1'
#
loop_
_entity.id
_entity.type
_entity.pdbx_description
1 polymer ?
#
loop_
_entity_poly.entity_id
_entity_poly.type
_entity_poly.pdbx_seq_one_letter_code
_entity_poly.pdbx_strand_id
1 'polypeptide(L)'
;MNKLFVLMIVPVCFWLYTALPFKLSAIVLWLSEDKSTAAISTTLWGIAVIVQIYAMWHIFKRRLKGLNIFFSIMALHVILWLSDVLVTYFEGGELLLTSKIVFDKAVFPLLVAWGLYMSDAKDFFNDVESK
;
A
#
# COMPACT_ATOMS: atom_id res chain seq x y z
N MET A 1 9.41 -6.90 21.85
CA MET A 1 9.17 -7.59 20.56
C MET A 1 8.44 -6.70 19.54
N ASN A 2 7.44 -5.94 19.99
CA ASN A 2 6.51 -5.17 19.14
C ASN A 2 7.17 -4.08 18.27
N LYS A 3 8.16 -3.35 18.80
CA LYS A 3 8.90 -2.33 18.03
C LYS A 3 9.61 -2.91 16.81
N LEU A 4 10.24 -4.08 16.93
CA LEU A 4 10.96 -4.70 15.83
C LEU A 4 10.00 -5.22 14.75
N PHE A 5 8.84 -5.73 15.17
CA PHE A 5 7.76 -6.09 14.25
C PHE A 5 7.27 -4.89 13.42
N VAL A 6 6.92 -3.76 14.05
CA VAL A 6 6.48 -2.55 13.34
C VAL A 6 7.58 -2.02 12.40
N LEU A 7 8.82 -1.98 12.87
CA LEU A 7 9.96 -1.49 12.09
C LEU A 7 10.32 -2.39 10.91
N MET A 8 9.96 -3.67 10.92
CA MET A 8 10.17 -4.56 9.77
C MET A 8 8.96 -4.62 8.83
N ILE A 9 7.75 -4.74 9.36
CA ILE A 9 6.56 -4.98 8.53
C ILE A 9 6.17 -3.75 7.69
N VAL A 10 6.37 -2.54 8.24
CA VAL A 10 6.00 -1.29 7.56
C VAL A 10 6.89 -1.04 6.33
N PRO A 11 8.23 -1.13 6.40
CA PRO A 11 9.07 -1.08 5.20
C PRO A 11 8.79 -2.17 4.18
N VAL A 12 8.52 -3.41 4.64
CA VAL A 12 8.18 -4.52 3.74
C VAL A 12 6.90 -4.22 2.98
N CYS A 13 5.87 -3.71 3.66
CA CYS A 13 4.62 -3.32 3.01
C CYS A 13 4.80 -2.15 2.04
N PHE A 14 5.55 -1.13 2.44
CA PHE A 14 5.89 -0.02 1.56
C PHE A 14 6.57 -0.52 0.27
N TRP A 15 7.52 -1.45 0.41
CA TRP A 15 8.24 -1.97 -0.74
C TRP A 15 7.34 -2.76 -1.69
N LEU A 16 6.55 -3.68 -1.16
CA LEU A 16 5.71 -4.57 -1.95
C LEU A 16 4.52 -3.85 -2.58
N TYR A 17 3.89 -2.93 -1.86
CA TYR A 17 2.60 -2.35 -2.24
C TYR A 17 2.69 -0.94 -2.80
N THR A 18 3.86 -0.30 -2.77
CA THR A 18 3.98 1.10 -3.25
C THR A 18 5.27 1.35 -4.01
N ALA A 19 6.44 0.99 -3.48
CA ALA A 19 7.70 1.18 -4.20
C ALA A 19 7.82 0.29 -5.44
N LEU A 20 7.42 -0.99 -5.34
CA LEU A 20 7.46 -1.92 -6.46
C LEU A 20 6.48 -1.52 -7.59
N PRO A 21 5.20 -1.23 -7.32
CA PRO A 21 4.29 -0.70 -8.35
C PRO A 21 4.80 0.59 -9.02
N PHE A 22 5.40 1.51 -8.24
CA PHE A 22 6.02 2.72 -8.80
C PHE A 22 7.19 2.40 -9.74
N LYS A 23 8.06 1.45 -9.36
CA LYS A 23 9.15 1.01 -10.25
C LYS A 23 8.62 0.37 -11.52
N LEU A 24 7.59 -0.46 -11.42
CA LEU A 24 6.95 -1.08 -12.57
C LEU A 24 6.32 -0.02 -13.48
N SER A 25 5.60 0.96 -12.93
CA SER A 25 5.02 2.05 -13.74
C SER A 25 6.09 2.88 -14.43
N ALA A 26 7.21 3.17 -13.75
CA ALA A 26 8.34 3.90 -14.34
C ALA A 26 9.03 3.10 -15.47
N ILE A 27 9.18 1.78 -15.32
CA ILE A 27 9.69 0.91 -16.38
C ILE A 27 8.73 0.90 -17.58
N VAL A 28 7.43 0.77 -17.33
CA VAL A 28 6.41 0.81 -18.40
C VAL A 28 6.42 2.15 -19.11
N LEU A 29 6.54 3.27 -18.40
CA LEU A 29 6.67 4.60 -18.99
C LEU A 29 7.90 4.72 -19.91
N TRP A 30 8.99 4.05 -19.56
CA TRP A 30 10.20 4.07 -20.36
C TRP A 30 10.09 3.20 -21.63
N LEU A 31 9.35 2.10 -21.55
CA LEU A 31 9.19 1.13 -22.65
C LEU A 31 7.98 1.41 -23.55
N SER A 32 6.97 2.15 -23.08
CA SER A 32 5.72 2.37 -23.80
C SER A 32 5.88 3.41 -24.91
N GLU A 33 5.32 3.09 -26.09
CA GLU A 33 5.19 4.03 -27.21
C GLU A 33 4.16 5.14 -26.88
N ASP A 34 3.04 4.76 -26.27
CA ASP A 34 2.08 5.70 -25.68
C ASP A 34 2.44 5.99 -24.22
N LYS A 35 2.99 7.17 -23.99
CA LYS A 35 3.46 7.61 -22.68
C LYS A 35 2.34 8.17 -21.79
N SER A 36 1.15 8.44 -22.33
CA SER A 36 0.11 9.17 -21.60
C SER A 36 -0.39 8.41 -20.36
N THR A 37 -0.87 7.18 -20.57
CA THR A 37 -1.40 6.29 -19.51
C THR A 37 -0.31 5.91 -18.51
N ALA A 38 0.89 5.60 -19.00
CA ALA A 38 2.02 5.24 -18.15
C ALA A 38 2.53 6.42 -17.31
N ALA A 39 2.46 7.65 -17.83
CA ALA A 39 2.82 8.86 -17.10
C ALA A 39 1.84 9.13 -15.97
N ILE A 40 0.52 9.04 -16.22
CA ILE A 40 -0.52 9.20 -15.21
C ILE A 40 -0.32 8.19 -14.08
N SER A 41 -0.15 6.91 -14.42
CA SER A 41 0.11 5.84 -13.46
C SER A 41 1.37 6.13 -12.63
N THR A 42 2.47 6.52 -13.28
CA THR A 42 3.73 6.84 -12.59
C THR A 42 3.59 8.05 -11.66
N THR A 43 2.84 9.07 -12.03
CA THR A 43 2.56 10.23 -11.18
C THR A 43 1.75 9.83 -9.95
N LEU A 44 0.67 9.05 -10.13
CA LEU A 44 -0.15 8.57 -9.02
C LEU A 44 0.68 7.74 -8.04
N TRP A 45 1.49 6.81 -8.55
CA TRP A 45 2.38 6.00 -7.73
C TRP A 45 3.48 6.84 -7.07
N GLY A 46 4.00 7.86 -7.74
CA GLY A 46 4.98 8.79 -7.16
C GLY A 46 4.41 9.57 -5.98
N ILE A 47 3.17 10.05 -6.10
CA ILE A 47 2.46 10.72 -4.99
C ILE A 47 2.25 9.73 -3.83
N ALA A 48 1.81 8.50 -4.12
CA ALA A 48 1.61 7.47 -3.11
C ALA A 48 2.92 7.13 -2.36
N VAL A 49 4.05 7.04 -3.08
CA VAL A 49 5.39 6.85 -2.48
C VAL A 49 5.71 7.98 -1.51
N ILE A 50 5.54 9.24 -1.91
CA ILE A 50 5.84 10.40 -1.05
C ILE A 50 4.98 10.39 0.21
N VAL A 51 3.67 10.17 0.05
CA VAL A 51 2.74 10.13 1.18
C VAL A 51 3.04 8.97 2.12
N GLN A 52 3.37 7.78 1.58
CA GLN A 52 3.73 6.65 2.43
C GLN A 52 5.07 6.84 3.14
N ILE A 53 6.09 7.45 2.52
CA ILE A 53 7.34 7.79 3.20
C ILE A 53 7.07 8.76 4.36
N TYR A 54 6.23 9.77 4.13
CA TYR A 54 5.80 10.69 5.18
C TYR A 54 5.06 9.96 6.31
N ALA A 55 4.17 9.04 5.98
CA ALA A 55 3.44 8.22 6.93
C ALA A 55 4.38 7.30 7.75
N MET A 56 5.36 6.66 7.09
CA MET A 56 6.40 5.85 7.74
C MET A 56 7.23 6.67 8.72
N TRP A 57 7.60 7.90 8.36
CA TRP A 57 8.27 8.81 9.27
C TRP A 57 7.44 9.02 10.54
N HIS A 58 6.14 9.32 10.40
CA HIS A 58 5.24 9.49 11.56
C HIS A 58 5.10 8.21 12.37
N ILE A 59 5.03 7.04 11.72
CA ILE A 59 5.02 5.74 12.39
C ILE A 59 6.29 5.55 13.22
N PHE A 60 7.47 5.85 12.67
CA PHE A 60 8.73 5.71 13.40
C PHE A 60 8.89 6.72 14.54
N LYS A 61 8.20 7.86 14.43
CA LYS A 61 7.97 8.81 15.54
C LYS A 61 6.86 8.36 16.50
N ARG A 62 6.38 7.12 16.39
CA ARG A 62 5.33 6.50 17.22
C ARG A 62 3.99 7.25 17.18
N ARG A 63 3.68 7.94 16.08
CA ARG A 63 2.41 8.64 15.91
C ARG A 63 1.41 7.77 15.17
N LEU A 64 0.30 7.44 15.84
CA LEU A 64 -0.79 6.62 15.26
C LEU A 64 -1.36 7.22 13.96
N LYS A 65 -1.38 8.55 13.84
CA LYS A 65 -1.78 9.25 12.60
C LYS A 65 -1.00 8.77 11.37
N GLY A 66 0.29 8.44 11.53
CA GLY A 66 1.09 7.89 10.44
C GLY A 66 0.58 6.52 10.00
N LEU A 67 0.19 5.67 10.95
CA LEU A 67 -0.38 4.35 10.67
C LEU A 67 -1.68 4.44 9.88
N ASN A 68 -2.57 5.35 10.30
CA ASN A 68 -3.84 5.62 9.61
C ASN A 68 -3.59 6.07 8.17
N ILE A 69 -2.70 7.05 7.95
CA ILE A 69 -2.38 7.54 6.60
C ILE A 69 -1.78 6.41 5.75
N PHE A 70 -0.85 5.63 6.31
CA PHE A 70 -0.19 4.54 5.59
C PHE A 70 -1.20 3.51 5.06
N PHE A 71 -2.09 3.04 5.92
CA PHE A 71 -3.10 2.05 5.53
C PHE A 71 -4.24 2.63 4.68
N SER A 72 -4.59 3.91 4.83
CA SER A 72 -5.55 4.56 3.93
C SER A 72 -5.06 4.56 2.48
N ILE A 73 -3.76 4.81 2.26
CA ILE A 73 -3.18 4.72 0.90
C ILE A 73 -3.20 3.29 0.39
N MET A 74 -2.88 2.30 1.23
CA MET A 74 -3.00 0.88 0.84
C MET A 74 -4.45 0.49 0.50
N ALA A 75 -5.43 0.93 1.31
CA ALA A 75 -6.84 0.66 1.07
C ALA A 75 -7.32 1.30 -0.26
N LEU A 76 -6.89 2.54 -0.54
CA LEU A 76 -7.16 3.18 -1.82
C LEU A 76 -6.60 2.35 -2.99
N HIS A 77 -5.40 1.79 -2.84
CA HIS A 77 -4.84 0.90 -3.86
C HIS A 77 -5.72 -0.34 -4.10
N VAL A 78 -6.20 -0.98 -3.02
CA VAL A 78 -7.11 -2.14 -3.15
C VAL A 78 -8.40 -1.75 -3.88
N ILE A 79 -8.96 -0.57 -3.58
CA ILE A 79 -10.18 -0.07 -4.21
C ILE A 79 -9.96 0.19 -5.71
N LEU A 80 -8.86 0.86 -6.07
CA LEU A 80 -8.53 1.13 -7.47
C LEU A 80 -8.33 -0.16 -8.26
N TRP A 81 -7.61 -1.12 -7.69
CA TRP A 81 -7.44 -2.43 -8.30
C TRP A 81 -8.77 -3.17 -8.49
N LEU A 82 -9.65 -3.11 -7.49
CA LEU A 82 -10.98 -3.72 -7.59
C LEU A 82 -11.83 -3.05 -8.68
N SER A 83 -11.73 -1.73 -8.83
CA SER A 83 -12.38 -1.00 -9.92
C SER A 83 -11.89 -1.46 -11.30
N ASP A 84 -10.58 -1.62 -11.49
CA ASP A 84 -10.00 -2.12 -12.74
C ASP A 84 -10.51 -3.53 -13.07
N VAL A 85 -10.63 -4.40 -12.05
CA VAL A 85 -11.19 -5.75 -12.21
C VAL A 85 -12.66 -5.70 -12.62
N LEU A 86 -13.46 -4.84 -11.99
CA LEU A 86 -14.88 -4.68 -12.32
C LEU A 86 -15.07 -4.16 -13.74
N VAL A 87 -14.31 -3.14 -14.16
CA VAL A 87 -14.35 -2.61 -15.53
C VAL A 87 -14.02 -3.71 -16.54
N THR A 88 -12.92 -4.44 -16.31
CA THR A 88 -12.49 -5.55 -17.19
C THR A 88 -13.58 -6.62 -17.33
N TYR A 89 -14.28 -6.95 -16.24
CA TYR A 89 -15.39 -7.90 -16.26
C TYR A 89 -16.57 -7.41 -17.08
N PHE A 90 -16.98 -6.14 -16.90
CA PHE A 90 -18.11 -5.57 -17.64
C PHE A 90 -17.83 -5.37 -19.13
N GLU A 91 -16.56 -5.18 -19.51
CA GLU A 91 -16.13 -5.10 -20.92
C GLU A 91 -16.03 -6.49 -21.59
N GLY A 92 -16.40 -7.56 -20.89
CA GLY A 92 -16.37 -8.93 -21.42
C GLY A 92 -14.97 -9.55 -21.44
N GLY A 93 -14.01 -8.97 -20.72
CA GLY A 93 -12.69 -9.54 -20.54
C GLY A 93 -12.70 -10.75 -19.60
N GLU A 94 -11.64 -11.56 -19.65
CA GLU A 94 -11.47 -12.66 -18.70
C GLU A 94 -11.27 -12.12 -17.28
N LEU A 95 -12.06 -12.64 -16.35
CA LEU A 95 -11.98 -12.28 -14.94
C LEU A 95 -10.72 -12.92 -14.32
N LEU A 96 -9.62 -12.16 -14.25
CA LEU A 96 -8.37 -12.57 -13.60
C LEU A 96 -8.44 -12.51 -12.06
N LEU A 97 -9.52 -13.04 -11.48
CA LEU A 97 -9.68 -13.22 -10.03
C LEU A 97 -9.14 -14.59 -9.59
N THR A 98 -7.84 -14.82 -9.76
CA THR A 98 -7.22 -15.97 -9.09
C THR A 98 -7.12 -15.70 -7.60
N SER A 99 -7.37 -16.72 -6.78
CA SER A 99 -7.29 -16.65 -5.31
C SER A 99 -5.96 -16.06 -4.82
N LYS A 100 -4.86 -16.32 -5.54
CA LYS A 100 -3.54 -15.73 -5.29
C LYS A 100 -3.53 -14.21 -5.45
N ILE A 101 -4.06 -13.69 -6.55
CA ILE A 101 -4.06 -12.25 -6.84
C ILE A 101 -4.94 -11.51 -5.82
N VAL A 102 -6.11 -12.06 -5.50
CA VAL A 102 -7.00 -11.51 -4.47
C VAL A 102 -6.31 -11.49 -3.10
N PHE A 103 -5.62 -12.58 -2.76
CA PHE A 103 -4.89 -12.65 -1.50
C PHE A 103 -3.77 -11.60 -1.43
N ASP A 104 -2.92 -11.55 -2.46
CA ASP A 104 -1.78 -10.63 -2.51
C ASP A 104 -2.26 -9.17 -2.54
N LYS A 105 -3.28 -8.84 -3.33
CA LYS A 105 -3.71 -7.45 -3.54
C LYS A 105 -4.64 -6.91 -2.47
N ALA A 106 -5.46 -7.73 -1.84
CA ALA A 106 -6.50 -7.27 -0.90
C ALA A 106 -6.33 -7.87 0.50
N VAL A 107 -6.24 -9.20 0.60
CA VAL A 107 -6.30 -9.89 1.91
C VAL A 107 -5.02 -9.64 2.73
N PHE A 108 -3.84 -9.73 2.11
CA PHE A 108 -2.58 -9.54 2.82
C PHE A 108 -2.43 -8.13 3.42
N PRO A 109 -2.66 -7.02 2.67
CA PRO A 109 -2.69 -5.68 3.24
C PRO A 109 -3.62 -5.53 4.45
N LEU A 110 -4.80 -6.14 4.38
CA LEU A 110 -5.79 -6.12 5.46
C LEU A 110 -5.33 -6.91 6.67
N LEU A 111 -4.70 -8.08 6.47
CA LEU A 111 -4.11 -8.86 7.57
C LEU A 111 -2.96 -8.13 8.25
N VAL A 112 -2.16 -7.38 7.49
CA VAL A 112 -1.09 -6.56 8.07
C VAL A 112 -1.66 -5.37 8.84
N ALA A 113 -2.71 -4.72 8.31
CA ALA A 113 -3.43 -3.68 9.02
C ALA A 113 -4.00 -4.22 10.34
N TRP A 114 -4.70 -5.35 10.26
CA TRP A 114 -5.25 -6.04 11.43
C TRP A 114 -4.15 -6.35 12.46
N GLY A 115 -3.03 -6.93 12.02
CA GLY A 115 -1.88 -7.20 12.89
C GLY A 115 -1.33 -5.95 13.56
N LEU A 116 -1.31 -4.79 12.89
CA LEU A 116 -0.79 -3.56 13.47
C LEU A 116 -1.79 -2.81 14.37
N TYR A 117 -3.10 -2.97 14.16
CA TYR A 117 -4.14 -2.34 15.00
C TYR A 117 -4.62 -3.20 16.18
N MET A 118 -4.65 -4.53 16.01
CA MET A 118 -5.27 -5.46 16.96
C MET A 118 -4.27 -6.32 17.76
N SER A 119 -2.97 -6.27 17.44
CA SER A 119 -1.94 -6.93 18.27
C SER A 119 -1.27 -5.96 19.24
N ASP A 120 -0.41 -6.51 20.11
CA ASP A 120 0.48 -5.77 21.00
C ASP A 120 1.39 -4.76 20.26
N ALA A 121 1.44 -4.80 18.92
CA ALA A 121 2.01 -3.74 18.10
C ALA A 121 1.40 -2.36 18.37
N LYS A 122 0.15 -2.29 18.85
CA LYS A 122 -0.49 -1.03 19.26
C LYS A 122 0.27 -0.34 20.41
N ASP A 123 0.90 -1.09 21.30
CA ASP A 123 1.66 -0.54 22.44
C ASP A 123 2.85 0.30 22.00
N PHE A 124 3.38 0.05 20.79
CA PHE A 124 4.41 0.88 20.20
C PHE A 124 3.97 2.35 20.02
N PHE A 125 2.66 2.59 19.85
CA PHE A 125 2.07 3.92 19.69
C PHE A 125 1.54 4.51 21.01
N ASN A 126 1.12 3.67 21.96
CA ASN A 126 0.57 4.10 23.25
C ASN A 126 1.63 4.70 24.19
N ASP A 127 2.88 4.25 24.11
CA ASP A 127 4.02 4.69 24.94
C ASP A 127 4.34 6.21 24.89
N VAL A 128 3.80 6.93 23.90
CA VAL A 128 4.09 8.36 23.66
C VAL A 128 2.91 9.26 23.98
N GLU A 129 1.68 8.74 24.02
CA GLU A 129 0.49 9.54 24.39
C GLU A 129 0.36 9.73 25.91
N SER A 130 1.14 9.02 26.73
CA SER A 130 1.13 9.11 28.19
C SER A 130 2.16 10.10 28.77
N LYS A 131 2.80 10.94 27.95
CA LYS A 131 3.75 11.99 28.37
C LYS A 131 3.36 13.32 27.73
#